data_AF-A0A1B9SKB8-F1
#
_entry.id   AF-A0A1B9SKB8-F1
#
_cell.length_a   1.000
_cell.length_b   1.000
_cell.length_c   1.000
_cell.angle_alpha   90.00
_cell.angle_beta   90.00
_cell.angle_gamma   90.00
#
_symmetry.space_group_name_H-M   'P 1'
#
loop_
_entity.id
_entity.type
_entity.pdbx_description
1 polymer ?
#
loop_
_entity_poly.entity_id
_entity_poly.type
_entity_poly.pdbx_seq_one_letter_code
_entity_poly.pdbx_strand_id
1 'polypeptide(L)'
;MAFRIAQTFHAIGKLALAGTIGASLIAGDVAAQQKQPSPGSAKAIFGGVALPTQGPAQPYGFYAKGCMAGAVALPTDGPNWQAMRLSRNRRWGNPATIALLEQLSRDAARYDGWPGLLVGDISQPRGGPMFNGHASHQIGLDADIWLTPMPSHRMSADERETLPFTTMLQKEAFLTINPNVWSDSRARLLMRAASYPQVERIFVNPAIKKKMCDTWTGDRTNLGKLRPEYGHDSHFHIRLKCPPGVAGCKAQAPVAAGDGCDKSLAWWFTKEPWAAPKPPKPGTKPVKPREVMVSDLPNACAAVLAAPSVASVRAATYGGASAAEALTVAPAAEPAAASDDALPAIGPVPDDKP
;
A
#
# COMPACT_ATOMS: atom_id res chain seq x y z
N MET A 1 91.63 5.10 11.77
CA MET A 1 92.03 6.17 10.82
C MET A 1 91.80 5.61 9.42
N ALA A 2 91.16 6.24 8.45
CA ALA A 2 90.65 7.59 8.32
C ALA A 2 89.50 7.57 7.29
N PHE A 3 88.61 8.55 7.42
CA PHE A 3 87.60 8.96 6.45
C PHE A 3 88.17 9.17 5.04
N ARG A 4 87.33 9.00 4.01
CA ARG A 4 86.91 10.09 3.08
C ARG A 4 86.01 9.62 1.91
N ILE A 5 84.96 10.43 1.67
CA ILE A 5 84.44 10.94 0.37
C ILE A 5 83.79 9.91 -0.59
N ALA A 6 82.78 10.18 -1.42
CA ALA A 6 81.62 11.08 -1.52
C ALA A 6 80.94 10.71 -2.87
N GLN A 7 79.78 11.33 -3.14
CA GLN A 7 79.18 11.60 -4.47
C GLN A 7 78.16 10.60 -5.07
N THR A 8 76.87 10.93 -4.82
CA THR A 8 75.84 11.36 -5.78
C THR A 8 75.69 10.68 -7.16
N PHE A 9 74.47 10.21 -7.50
CA PHE A 9 73.50 10.81 -8.46
C PHE A 9 72.44 9.76 -8.93
N HIS A 10 71.17 10.15 -8.87
CA HIS A 10 70.03 9.83 -9.76
C HIS A 10 69.63 8.37 -10.07
N ALA A 11 68.37 8.01 -9.75
CA ALA A 11 67.27 7.93 -10.73
C ALA A 11 66.16 6.94 -10.31
N ILE A 12 64.92 7.46 -10.31
CA ILE A 12 63.71 6.87 -10.88
C ILE A 12 63.19 5.52 -10.31
N GLY A 13 62.06 5.64 -9.61
CA GLY A 13 60.88 4.85 -9.96
C GLY A 13 60.63 3.59 -9.14
N LYS A 14 59.68 3.68 -8.20
CA LYS A 14 58.35 3.06 -8.30
C LYS A 14 57.57 3.35 -7.01
N LEU A 15 56.46 4.06 -7.17
CA LEU A 15 55.42 4.21 -6.15
C LEU A 15 54.97 2.82 -5.69
N ALA A 16 55.14 2.54 -4.40
CA ALA A 16 54.40 1.49 -3.73
C ALA A 16 52.97 2.01 -3.50
N LEU A 17 52.01 1.44 -4.23
CA LEU A 17 50.59 1.69 -4.00
C LEU A 17 50.17 0.92 -2.75
N ALA A 18 50.24 1.61 -1.61
CA ALA A 18 49.72 1.13 -0.34
C ALA A 18 48.18 1.05 -0.39
N GLY A 19 47.65 -0.03 0.17
CA GLY A 19 46.26 -0.42 0.09
C GLY A 19 45.29 0.58 0.69
N THR A 20 44.15 0.71 0.01
CA THR A 20 42.87 1.16 0.56
C THR A 20 41.78 0.24 0.02
N ILE A 21 41.60 -0.92 0.67
CA ILE A 21 40.34 -1.68 0.56
C ILE A 21 39.42 -1.07 1.62
N GLY A 22 38.61 -0.10 1.21
CA GLY A 22 37.71 0.59 2.12
C GLY A 22 36.85 1.59 1.37
N ALA A 23 35.75 1.09 0.79
CA ALA A 23 34.47 1.78 0.51
C ALA A 23 33.74 1.08 -0.65
N SER A 24 33.17 -0.10 -0.39
CA SER A 24 32.24 -0.75 -1.32
C SER A 24 31.04 -1.32 -0.57
N LEU A 25 30.29 -0.46 0.10
CA LEU A 25 28.90 -0.68 0.48
C LEU A 25 28.15 0.66 0.34
N ILE A 26 28.15 1.22 -0.87
CA ILE A 26 27.10 2.18 -1.23
C ILE A 26 25.90 1.33 -1.63
N ALA A 27 24.91 1.35 -0.75
CA ALA A 27 23.55 0.90 -0.95
C ALA A 27 23.06 1.12 -2.39
N GLY A 28 22.99 0.04 -3.14
CA GLY A 28 22.23 0.00 -4.39
C GLY A 28 20.75 -0.06 -4.08
N ASP A 29 20.17 1.01 -3.53
CA ASP A 29 18.70 1.18 -3.38
C ASP A 29 18.24 2.63 -3.19
N VAL A 30 19.14 3.61 -3.34
CA VAL A 30 18.82 5.04 -3.18
C VAL A 30 18.58 5.72 -4.53
N ALA A 31 17.75 5.15 -5.41
CA ALA A 31 17.31 5.84 -6.64
C ALA A 31 16.08 5.19 -7.34
N ALA A 32 15.07 4.78 -6.60
CA ALA A 32 13.71 4.87 -7.14
C ALA A 32 13.14 6.21 -6.66
N GLN A 33 13.65 7.31 -7.21
CA GLN A 33 12.93 8.58 -7.19
C GLN A 33 11.52 8.29 -7.70
N GLN A 34 10.49 8.75 -6.99
CA GLN A 34 9.11 8.68 -7.45
C GLN A 34 9.01 9.40 -8.79
N LYS A 35 9.20 8.65 -9.87
CA LYS A 35 9.21 9.20 -11.22
C LYS A 35 7.79 9.66 -11.48
N GLN A 36 7.63 10.97 -11.62
CA GLN A 36 6.41 11.58 -12.14
C GLN A 36 5.95 10.76 -13.36
N PRO A 37 4.70 10.28 -13.38
CA PRO A 37 4.17 9.55 -14.51
C PRO A 37 4.40 10.32 -15.81
N SER A 38 4.76 9.61 -16.86
CA SER A 38 4.94 10.21 -18.17
C SER A 38 3.60 10.82 -18.64
N PRO A 39 3.59 12.05 -19.19
CA PRO A 39 2.35 12.67 -19.67
C PRO A 39 1.57 11.73 -20.59
N GLY A 40 0.25 11.62 -20.36
CA GLY A 40 -0.64 10.74 -21.12
C GLY A 40 -0.60 9.26 -20.75
N SER A 41 0.27 8.83 -19.82
CA SER A 41 0.20 7.47 -19.28
C SER A 41 -1.08 7.25 -18.49
N ALA A 42 -1.51 6.00 -18.34
CA ALA A 42 -2.68 5.68 -17.53
C ALA A 42 -2.53 6.17 -16.08
N LYS A 43 -1.31 6.12 -15.52
CA LYS A 43 -1.02 6.65 -14.19
C LYS A 43 -1.25 8.16 -14.11
N ALA A 44 -0.78 8.92 -15.10
CA ALA A 44 -0.99 10.36 -15.18
C ALA A 44 -2.48 10.70 -15.32
N ILE A 45 -3.18 9.99 -16.21
CA ILE A 45 -4.59 10.25 -16.52
C ILE A 45 -5.50 9.90 -15.34
N PHE A 46 -5.40 8.69 -14.78
CA PHE A 46 -6.24 8.30 -13.63
C PHE A 46 -5.87 9.07 -12.37
N GLY A 47 -4.58 9.36 -12.15
CA GLY A 47 -4.11 10.15 -11.00
C GLY A 47 -4.54 11.61 -11.04
N GLY A 48 -4.88 12.15 -12.20
CA GLY A 48 -5.42 13.51 -12.35
C GLY A 48 -6.94 13.62 -12.14
N VAL A 49 -7.66 12.51 -11.95
CA VAL A 49 -9.12 12.55 -11.78
C VAL A 49 -9.47 12.87 -10.32
N ALA A 50 -10.32 13.88 -10.12
CA ALA A 50 -10.73 14.32 -8.78
C ALA A 50 -11.95 13.58 -8.22
N LEU A 51 -12.91 13.20 -9.08
CA LEU A 51 -14.22 12.69 -8.66
C LEU A 51 -14.62 11.40 -9.40
N PRO A 52 -15.39 10.50 -8.74
CA PRO A 52 -15.89 9.29 -9.37
C PRO A 52 -16.94 9.62 -10.43
N THR A 53 -17.22 8.64 -11.29
CA THR A 53 -18.32 8.76 -12.25
C THR A 53 -19.67 8.71 -11.54
N GLN A 54 -20.70 9.27 -12.17
CA GLN A 54 -22.09 8.98 -11.79
C GLN A 54 -22.46 7.53 -12.10
N GLY A 55 -23.58 7.07 -11.53
CA GLY A 55 -24.16 5.76 -11.82
C GLY A 55 -23.68 4.62 -10.90
N PRO A 56 -24.01 3.37 -11.24
CA PRO A 56 -23.76 2.21 -10.38
C PRO A 56 -22.27 1.88 -10.26
N ALA A 57 -21.90 1.37 -9.08
CA ALA A 57 -20.55 0.89 -8.80
C ALA A 57 -20.20 -0.35 -9.65
N GLN A 58 -19.18 -0.24 -10.50
CA GLN A 58 -18.78 -1.33 -11.41
C GLN A 58 -17.25 -1.46 -11.50
N PRO A 59 -16.67 -2.57 -10.99
CA PRO A 59 -15.27 -2.89 -11.21
C PRO A 59 -15.05 -3.49 -12.61
N TYR A 60 -14.06 -2.98 -13.33
CA TYR A 60 -13.68 -3.46 -14.66
C TYR A 60 -12.24 -3.93 -14.70
N GLY A 61 -12.01 -5.13 -15.23
CA GLY A 61 -10.68 -5.72 -15.40
C GLY A 61 -10.20 -6.48 -14.18
N PHE A 62 -8.89 -6.46 -13.97
CA PHE A 62 -8.19 -7.15 -12.89
C PHE A 62 -7.68 -6.14 -11.86
N TYR A 63 -7.41 -6.60 -10.63
CA TYR A 63 -6.96 -5.75 -9.52
C TYR A 63 -5.77 -4.83 -9.84
N ALA A 64 -4.86 -5.28 -10.73
CA ALA A 64 -3.69 -4.54 -11.21
C ALA A 64 -3.74 -4.15 -12.69
N LYS A 65 -4.91 -4.27 -13.33
CA LYS A 65 -5.13 -3.92 -14.73
C LYS A 65 -6.61 -3.66 -14.97
N GLY A 66 -7.09 -2.50 -14.52
CA GLY A 66 -8.52 -2.22 -14.50
C GLY A 66 -8.86 -0.77 -14.19
N CYS A 67 -10.13 -0.52 -13.92
CA CYS A 67 -10.71 0.76 -13.51
C CYS A 67 -12.02 0.52 -12.75
N MET A 68 -12.60 1.59 -12.19
CA MET A 68 -13.83 1.56 -11.42
C MET A 68 -14.77 2.69 -11.83
N ALA A 69 -16.04 2.36 -12.13
CA ALA A 69 -17.11 3.34 -12.25
C ALA A 69 -17.92 3.41 -10.95
N GLY A 70 -18.52 4.56 -10.64
CA GLY A 70 -19.47 4.71 -9.53
C GLY A 70 -18.86 4.40 -8.15
N ALA A 71 -17.57 4.67 -7.97
CA ALA A 71 -16.91 4.49 -6.68
C ALA A 71 -17.49 5.43 -5.63
N VAL A 72 -17.53 4.97 -4.39
CA VAL A 72 -17.95 5.76 -3.22
C VAL A 72 -16.77 5.94 -2.27
N ALA A 73 -16.75 7.08 -1.59
CA ALA A 73 -15.69 7.40 -0.65
C ALA A 73 -15.99 6.84 0.75
N LEU A 74 -15.02 6.23 1.41
CA LEU A 74 -15.07 6.00 2.86
C LEU A 74 -15.12 7.36 3.57
N PRO A 75 -16.05 7.65 4.51
CA PRO A 75 -15.98 8.85 5.32
C PRO A 75 -14.60 9.04 5.95
N THR A 76 -14.09 10.28 6.00
CA THR A 76 -12.74 10.56 6.53
C THR A 76 -12.57 10.05 7.96
N ASP A 77 -13.67 10.02 8.70
CA ASP A 77 -13.77 9.59 10.07
C ASP A 77 -14.97 8.67 10.24
N GLY A 78 -14.85 7.78 11.22
CA GLY A 78 -15.99 7.07 11.77
C GLY A 78 -15.78 6.79 13.26
N PRO A 79 -16.70 6.05 13.90
CA PRO A 79 -16.56 5.72 15.32
C PRO A 79 -15.27 4.95 15.62
N ASN A 80 -14.88 4.03 14.73
CA ASN A 80 -13.75 3.13 14.92
C ASN A 80 -12.73 3.18 13.77
N TRP A 81 -12.71 4.24 12.96
CA TRP A 81 -11.67 4.40 11.94
C TRP A 81 -11.32 5.86 11.66
N GLN A 82 -10.13 6.05 11.07
CA GLN A 82 -9.68 7.30 10.47
C GLN A 82 -8.99 6.99 9.14
N ALA A 83 -9.37 7.69 8.08
CA ALA A 83 -8.69 7.64 6.79
C ALA A 83 -7.38 8.45 6.85
N MET A 84 -6.31 7.88 6.30
CA MET A 84 -4.95 8.41 6.31
C MET A 84 -4.56 8.97 4.93
N ARG A 85 -3.54 9.84 4.89
CA ARG A 85 -2.99 10.39 3.63
C ARG A 85 -4.09 10.96 2.71
N LEU A 86 -5.00 11.77 3.27
CA LEU A 86 -6.17 12.33 2.60
C LEU A 86 -5.80 13.10 1.33
N SER A 87 -4.64 13.76 1.32
CA SER A 87 -4.09 14.50 0.17
C SER A 87 -3.95 13.65 -1.09
N ARG A 88 -3.82 12.32 -0.95
CA ARG A 88 -3.67 11.40 -2.09
C ARG A 88 -4.95 11.17 -2.87
N ASN A 89 -6.11 11.52 -2.31
CA ASN A 89 -7.43 11.28 -2.90
C ASN A 89 -7.68 9.79 -3.21
N ARG A 90 -7.38 8.89 -2.26
CA ARG A 90 -7.40 7.42 -2.46
C ARG A 90 -8.39 6.65 -1.60
N ARG A 91 -9.36 7.33 -0.97
CA ARG A 91 -10.38 6.70 -0.12
C ARG A 91 -11.62 6.20 -0.88
N TRP A 92 -11.49 5.92 -2.18
CA TRP A 92 -12.61 5.54 -3.05
C TRP A 92 -12.62 4.05 -3.31
N GLY A 93 -13.80 3.43 -3.29
CA GLY A 93 -13.91 2.00 -3.55
C GLY A 93 -15.31 1.57 -3.96
N ASN A 94 -15.45 0.27 -4.18
CA ASN A 94 -16.75 -0.36 -4.30
C ASN A 94 -17.52 -0.22 -2.97
N PRO A 95 -18.84 0.05 -2.99
CA PRO A 95 -19.66 0.08 -1.78
C PRO A 95 -19.47 -1.13 -0.86
N ALA A 96 -19.25 -2.33 -1.43
CA ALA A 96 -18.98 -3.53 -0.64
C ALA A 96 -17.63 -3.48 0.11
N THR A 97 -16.61 -2.85 -0.49
CA THR A 97 -15.31 -2.61 0.16
C THR A 97 -15.46 -1.63 1.31
N ILE A 98 -16.17 -0.53 1.09
CA ILE A 98 -16.38 0.48 2.14
C ILE A 98 -17.18 -0.10 3.30
N ALA A 99 -18.27 -0.82 3.01
CA ALA A 99 -19.07 -1.52 4.01
C ALA A 99 -18.25 -2.53 4.83
N LEU A 100 -17.35 -3.28 4.18
CA LEU A 100 -16.44 -4.20 4.86
C LEU A 100 -15.51 -3.47 5.82
N LEU A 101 -14.92 -2.34 5.40
CA LEU A 101 -13.99 -1.58 6.24
C LEU A 101 -14.69 -1.02 7.48
N GLU A 102 -15.90 -0.48 7.32
CA GLU A 102 -16.70 -0.04 8.46
C GLU A 102 -17.04 -1.21 9.39
N GLN A 103 -17.43 -2.36 8.85
CA GLN A 103 -17.72 -3.55 9.65
C GLN A 103 -16.47 -4.06 10.38
N LEU A 104 -15.33 -4.19 9.69
CA LEU A 104 -14.05 -4.58 10.28
C LEU A 104 -13.68 -3.66 11.44
N SER A 105 -13.89 -2.36 11.28
CA SER A 105 -13.56 -1.38 12.32
C SER A 105 -14.35 -1.60 13.62
N ARG A 106 -15.66 -1.87 13.50
CA ARG A 106 -16.55 -2.13 14.63
C ARG A 106 -16.25 -3.48 15.27
N ASP A 107 -16.08 -4.52 14.46
CA ASP A 107 -15.84 -5.87 14.95
C ASP A 107 -14.48 -5.98 15.64
N ALA A 108 -13.44 -5.34 15.08
CA ALA A 108 -12.10 -5.33 15.69
C ALA A 108 -12.08 -4.60 17.04
N ALA A 109 -12.78 -3.46 17.15
CA ALA A 109 -12.94 -2.73 18.40
C ALA A 109 -13.73 -3.51 19.44
N ARG A 110 -14.79 -4.19 19.01
CA ARG A 110 -15.69 -4.90 19.92
C ARG A 110 -15.13 -6.24 20.40
N TYR A 111 -14.43 -6.97 19.55
CA TYR A 111 -14.12 -8.38 19.80
C TYR A 111 -12.62 -8.70 19.88
N ASP A 112 -11.76 -7.87 19.29
CA ASP A 112 -10.36 -8.24 19.07
C ASP A 112 -9.37 -7.42 19.92
N GLY A 113 -9.88 -6.46 20.69
CA GLY A 113 -9.08 -5.54 21.51
C GLY A 113 -8.28 -4.56 20.66
N TRP A 114 -8.80 -4.18 19.48
CA TRP A 114 -8.16 -3.27 18.55
C TRP A 114 -8.93 -1.94 18.47
N PRO A 115 -8.37 -0.80 18.91
CA PRO A 115 -9.16 0.41 19.20
C PRO A 115 -9.85 1.04 17.98
N GLY A 116 -9.35 0.76 16.78
CA GLY A 116 -9.92 1.22 15.51
C GLY A 116 -8.91 1.12 14.37
N LEU A 117 -9.37 1.34 13.15
CA LEU A 117 -8.56 1.22 11.94
C LEU A 117 -7.97 2.56 11.54
N LEU A 118 -6.68 2.57 11.20
CA LEU A 118 -6.11 3.59 10.33
C LEU A 118 -6.15 3.05 8.90
N VAL A 119 -7.03 3.60 8.07
CA VAL A 119 -7.28 3.14 6.70
C VAL A 119 -6.39 3.93 5.74
N GLY A 120 -5.53 3.25 5.01
CA GLY A 120 -4.67 3.81 3.97
C GLY A 120 -5.37 3.89 2.62
N ASP A 121 -4.63 3.54 1.56
CA ASP A 121 -5.11 3.63 0.19
C ASP A 121 -6.18 2.56 -0.10
N ILE A 122 -7.31 2.95 -0.70
CA ILE A 122 -8.34 2.06 -1.24
C ILE A 122 -8.23 2.03 -2.76
N SER A 123 -8.60 3.13 -3.44
CA SER A 123 -8.43 3.35 -4.88
C SER A 123 -8.59 4.84 -5.17
N GLN A 124 -8.13 5.29 -6.34
CA GLN A 124 -8.43 6.62 -6.89
C GLN A 124 -9.93 6.71 -7.26
N PRO A 125 -10.50 7.90 -7.53
CA PRO A 125 -11.94 8.07 -7.74
C PRO A 125 -12.53 7.23 -8.87
N ARG A 126 -11.74 6.93 -9.90
CA ARG A 126 -12.14 6.05 -11.02
C ARG A 126 -11.30 4.77 -11.08
N GLY A 127 -10.68 4.40 -9.96
CA GLY A 127 -9.71 3.31 -9.90
C GLY A 127 -8.49 3.57 -10.77
N GLY A 128 -8.12 2.60 -11.60
CA GLY A 128 -7.01 2.74 -12.55
C GLY A 128 -5.62 2.66 -11.93
N PRO A 129 -4.57 2.55 -12.76
CA PRO A 129 -3.19 2.61 -12.29
C PRO A 129 -2.94 3.84 -11.43
N MET A 130 -2.42 3.63 -10.22
CA MET A 130 -2.14 4.72 -9.29
C MET A 130 -0.99 5.60 -9.77
N PHE A 131 -1.12 6.90 -9.51
CA PHE A 131 -0.08 7.89 -9.78
C PHE A 131 1.32 7.43 -9.29
N ASN A 132 1.36 6.86 -8.08
CA ASN A 132 2.54 6.24 -7.49
C ASN A 132 2.13 5.12 -6.50
N GLY A 133 3.12 4.38 -5.98
CA GLY A 133 2.90 3.32 -5.01
C GLY A 133 2.40 2.03 -5.64
N HIS A 134 1.16 1.65 -5.34
CA HIS A 134 0.61 0.31 -5.55
C HIS A 134 0.56 -0.12 -7.03
N ALA A 135 0.86 -1.40 -7.27
CA ALA A 135 0.60 -2.03 -8.56
C ALA A 135 -0.90 -2.37 -8.76
N SER A 136 -1.62 -2.63 -7.66
CA SER A 136 -3.06 -2.96 -7.66
C SER A 136 -3.95 -1.77 -7.25
N HIS A 137 -5.06 -1.98 -6.53
CA HIS A 137 -6.01 -0.92 -6.14
C HIS A 137 -6.68 -0.21 -7.32
N GLN A 138 -6.81 -0.90 -8.46
CA GLN A 138 -7.33 -0.28 -9.67
C GLN A 138 -8.84 -0.42 -9.84
N ILE A 139 -9.48 -1.31 -9.08
CA ILE A 139 -10.90 -1.68 -9.29
C ILE A 139 -11.78 -1.49 -8.05
N GLY A 140 -11.31 -0.78 -7.01
CA GLY A 140 -12.13 -0.50 -5.83
C GLY A 140 -12.37 -1.70 -4.91
N LEU A 141 -11.61 -2.79 -5.04
CA LEU A 141 -11.74 -4.02 -4.26
C LEU A 141 -10.49 -4.34 -3.41
N ASP A 142 -9.61 -3.36 -3.26
CA ASP A 142 -8.39 -3.44 -2.44
C ASP A 142 -8.42 -2.31 -1.40
N ALA A 143 -7.84 -2.55 -0.23
CA ALA A 143 -7.66 -1.52 0.79
C ALA A 143 -6.47 -1.85 1.71
N ASP A 144 -5.67 -0.84 2.04
CA ASP A 144 -4.62 -0.96 3.05
C ASP A 144 -5.11 -0.53 4.43
N ILE A 145 -4.73 -1.30 5.44
CA ILE A 145 -5.02 -1.01 6.84
C ILE A 145 -3.71 -1.07 7.60
N TRP A 146 -3.37 0.01 8.30
CA TRP A 146 -2.13 0.08 9.04
C TRP A 146 -2.18 -0.88 10.23
N LEU A 147 -1.04 -1.48 10.55
CA LEU A 147 -0.84 -2.27 11.77
C LEU A 147 -0.49 -1.37 12.98
N THR A 148 -0.70 -0.06 12.83
CA THR A 148 -0.67 0.95 13.90
C THR A 148 -2.08 1.12 14.46
N PRO A 149 -2.29 0.96 15.78
CA PRO A 149 -3.60 1.16 16.38
C PRO A 149 -4.04 2.61 16.22
N MET A 150 -5.33 2.82 15.96
CA MET A 150 -5.91 4.16 15.95
C MET A 150 -5.75 4.84 17.32
N PRO A 151 -5.27 6.10 17.37
CA PRO A 151 -5.14 6.83 18.63
C PRO A 151 -6.53 7.15 19.24
N SER A 152 -6.54 7.54 20.52
CA SER A 152 -7.78 7.88 21.23
C SER A 152 -8.39 9.22 20.79
N HIS A 153 -7.62 10.08 20.12
CA HIS A 153 -8.09 11.35 19.56
C HIS A 153 -8.29 11.26 18.04
N ARG A 154 -9.12 12.18 17.51
CA ARG A 154 -9.25 12.38 16.06
C ARG A 154 -8.05 13.18 15.58
N MET A 155 -7.28 12.60 14.65
CA MET A 155 -6.13 13.26 14.06
C MET A 155 -6.57 14.38 13.12
N SER A 156 -5.87 15.50 13.17
CA SER A 156 -5.90 16.57 12.17
C SER A 156 -5.47 16.06 10.80
N ALA A 157 -5.72 16.86 9.75
CA ALA A 157 -5.26 16.54 8.40
C ALA A 157 -3.72 16.35 8.38
N ASP A 158 -2.97 17.26 9.00
CA ASP A 158 -1.50 17.22 9.00
C ASP A 158 -0.94 16.00 9.75
N GLU A 159 -1.54 15.62 10.88
CA GLU A 159 -1.18 14.39 11.59
C GLU A 159 -1.38 13.16 10.69
N ARG A 160 -2.47 13.11 9.92
CA ARG A 160 -2.72 12.00 8.98
C ARG A 160 -1.74 11.95 7.83
N GLU A 161 -1.19 13.09 7.41
CA GLU A 161 -0.18 13.16 6.35
C GLU A 161 1.22 12.80 6.85
N THR A 162 1.52 13.08 8.12
CA THR A 162 2.89 13.01 8.65
C THR A 162 3.14 11.87 9.63
N LEU A 163 2.09 11.21 10.14
CA LEU A 163 2.25 10.05 11.04
C LEU A 163 3.14 8.99 10.35
N PRO A 164 4.26 8.58 10.97
CA PRO A 164 5.15 7.61 10.37
C PRO A 164 4.56 6.20 10.46
N PHE A 165 4.88 5.38 9.47
CA PHE A 165 4.58 3.95 9.53
C PHE A 165 5.33 3.28 10.69
N THR A 166 4.64 2.37 11.39
CA THR A 166 5.26 1.50 12.38
C THR A 166 5.57 0.15 11.74
N THR A 167 6.84 -0.14 11.48
CA THR A 167 7.26 -1.45 10.98
C THR A 167 7.07 -2.54 12.04
N MET A 168 6.57 -3.71 11.64
CA MET A 168 6.53 -4.89 12.49
C MET A 168 7.87 -5.63 12.54
N LEU A 169 8.87 -5.23 11.75
CA LEU A 169 10.17 -5.88 11.69
C LEU A 169 11.15 -5.36 12.74
N GLN A 170 11.99 -6.25 13.22
CA GLN A 170 13.15 -5.93 14.04
C GLN A 170 14.22 -5.30 13.15
N LYS A 171 14.73 -4.13 13.57
CA LYS A 171 15.81 -3.46 12.86
C LYS A 171 17.04 -4.36 12.78
N GLU A 172 17.71 -4.35 11.63
CA GLU A 172 18.95 -5.11 11.36
C GLU A 172 18.80 -6.65 11.47
N ALA A 173 17.56 -7.16 11.45
CA ALA A 173 17.29 -8.59 11.46
C ALA A 173 16.44 -8.99 10.24
N PHE A 174 16.92 -9.97 9.49
CA PHE A 174 16.24 -10.44 8.28
C PHE A 174 14.90 -11.10 8.63
N LEU A 175 13.80 -10.59 8.05
CA LEU A 175 12.43 -11.11 8.19
C LEU A 175 12.07 -11.56 9.62
N THR A 176 12.46 -10.76 10.60
CA THR A 176 12.24 -11.06 12.02
C THR A 176 11.25 -10.06 12.60
N ILE A 177 10.22 -10.55 13.30
CA ILE A 177 9.25 -9.68 13.97
C ILE A 177 9.88 -9.01 15.18
N ASN A 178 9.63 -7.72 15.35
CA ASN A 178 9.97 -6.98 16.56
C ASN A 178 9.00 -7.36 17.70
N PRO A 179 9.46 -8.04 18.76
CA PRO A 179 8.59 -8.48 19.84
C PRO A 179 8.03 -7.33 20.68
N ASN A 180 8.67 -6.15 20.66
CA ASN A 180 8.20 -4.97 21.39
C ASN A 180 7.07 -4.23 20.67
N VAL A 181 6.86 -4.51 19.37
CA VAL A 181 5.81 -3.88 18.56
C VAL A 181 4.67 -4.87 18.30
N TRP A 182 4.98 -6.14 18.05
CA TRP A 182 3.94 -7.15 17.80
C TRP A 182 3.05 -7.38 19.03
N SER A 183 1.77 -7.64 18.80
CA SER A 183 0.83 -7.99 19.86
C SER A 183 -0.25 -8.95 19.34
N ASP A 184 -0.88 -9.69 20.24
CA ASP A 184 -1.94 -10.63 19.87
C ASP A 184 -3.18 -9.93 19.30
N SER A 185 -3.40 -8.65 19.62
CA SER A 185 -4.47 -7.85 19.02
C SER A 185 -4.29 -7.67 17.50
N ARG A 186 -3.05 -7.55 17.03
CA ARG A 186 -2.74 -7.52 15.59
C ARG A 186 -3.02 -8.87 14.93
N ALA A 187 -2.68 -9.97 15.60
CA ALA A 187 -2.99 -11.31 15.13
C ALA A 187 -4.51 -11.52 14.99
N ARG A 188 -5.29 -11.11 16.01
CA ARG A 188 -6.75 -11.17 15.96
C ARG A 188 -7.34 -10.27 14.88
N LEU A 189 -6.84 -9.05 14.69
CA LEU A 189 -7.27 -8.15 13.61
C LEU A 189 -7.10 -8.80 12.23
N LEU A 190 -5.93 -9.39 11.96
CA LEU A 190 -5.67 -10.08 10.69
C LEU A 190 -6.63 -11.25 10.47
N MET A 191 -6.88 -12.04 11.51
CA MET A 191 -7.79 -13.19 11.42
C MET A 191 -9.27 -12.78 11.35
N ARG A 192 -9.65 -11.66 11.99
CA ARG A 192 -10.96 -11.03 11.83
C ARG A 192 -11.21 -10.63 10.38
N ALA A 193 -10.27 -9.89 9.80
CA ALA A 193 -10.34 -9.52 8.38
C ALA A 193 -10.41 -10.77 7.48
N ALA A 194 -9.60 -11.80 7.77
CA ALA A 194 -9.58 -13.04 6.98
C ALA A 194 -10.89 -13.84 7.09
N SER A 195 -11.62 -13.70 8.20
CA SER A 195 -12.85 -14.45 8.47
C SER A 195 -14.00 -14.09 7.53
N TYR A 196 -13.97 -12.89 6.94
CA TYR A 196 -15.04 -12.43 6.08
C TYR A 196 -15.09 -13.21 4.75
N PRO A 197 -16.27 -13.70 4.32
CA PRO A 197 -16.41 -14.51 3.11
C PRO A 197 -16.10 -13.72 1.83
N GLN A 198 -16.28 -12.40 1.86
CA GLN A 198 -15.94 -11.50 0.77
C GLN A 198 -14.44 -11.24 0.64
N VAL A 199 -13.64 -11.45 1.69
CA VAL A 199 -12.17 -11.32 1.63
C VAL A 199 -11.58 -12.55 0.97
N GLU A 200 -10.83 -12.32 -0.10
CA GLU A 200 -10.15 -13.35 -0.86
C GLU A 200 -8.70 -13.54 -0.40
N ARG A 201 -7.97 -12.44 -0.22
CA ARG A 201 -6.56 -12.44 0.22
C ARG A 201 -6.29 -11.29 1.17
N ILE A 202 -5.33 -11.49 2.05
CA ILE A 202 -4.70 -10.47 2.87
C ILE A 202 -3.20 -10.55 2.59
N PHE A 203 -2.59 -9.52 2.00
CA PHE A 203 -1.15 -9.50 1.80
C PHE A 203 -0.45 -8.90 3.01
N VAL A 204 0.58 -9.58 3.47
CA VAL A 204 1.39 -9.23 4.65
C VAL A 204 2.85 -9.58 4.39
N ASN A 205 3.77 -8.96 5.11
CA ASN A 205 5.18 -9.36 5.06
C ASN A 205 5.36 -10.87 5.41
N PRO A 206 6.34 -11.58 4.82
CA PRO A 206 6.61 -12.98 5.16
C PRO A 206 6.87 -13.22 6.65
N ALA A 207 7.51 -12.27 7.35
CA ALA A 207 7.75 -12.36 8.79
C ALA A 207 6.44 -12.35 9.60
N ILE A 208 5.46 -11.54 9.19
CA ILE A 208 4.13 -11.50 9.80
C ILE A 208 3.43 -12.84 9.57
N LYS A 209 3.44 -13.34 8.34
CA LYS A 209 2.85 -14.65 8.04
C LYS A 209 3.50 -15.76 8.87
N LYS A 210 4.83 -15.77 8.99
CA LYS A 210 5.55 -16.73 9.83
C LYS A 210 5.15 -16.61 11.30
N LYS A 211 5.09 -15.39 11.85
CA LYS A 211 4.63 -15.17 13.23
C LYS A 211 3.22 -15.70 13.46
N MET A 212 2.31 -15.48 12.51
CA MET A 212 0.96 -16.06 12.56
C MET A 212 1.00 -17.59 12.52
N CYS A 213 1.80 -18.20 11.64
CA CYS A 213 1.96 -19.64 11.57
C CYS A 213 2.46 -20.24 12.90
N ASP A 214 3.45 -19.60 13.51
CA ASP A 214 4.14 -20.06 14.72
C ASP A 214 3.30 -19.88 15.98
N THR A 215 2.45 -18.85 16.05
CA THR A 215 1.82 -18.42 17.32
C THR A 215 0.29 -18.38 17.32
N TRP A 216 -0.38 -18.44 16.16
CA TRP A 216 -1.84 -18.44 16.11
C TRP A 216 -2.41 -19.80 16.52
N THR A 217 -3.11 -19.82 17.66
CA THR A 217 -3.75 -21.00 18.25
C THR A 217 -5.27 -21.07 18.01
N GLY A 218 -5.86 -20.05 17.38
CA GLY A 218 -7.29 -20.03 17.02
C GLY A 218 -7.61 -20.82 15.75
N ASP A 219 -8.81 -20.62 15.20
CA ASP A 219 -9.22 -21.25 13.93
C ASP A 219 -8.25 -20.85 12.79
N ARG A 220 -7.69 -21.85 12.12
CA ARG A 220 -6.71 -21.71 11.02
C ARG A 220 -7.34 -21.81 9.64
N THR A 221 -8.66 -22.05 9.53
CA THR A 221 -9.39 -22.21 8.27
C THR A 221 -9.12 -21.07 7.29
N ASN A 222 -9.05 -19.83 7.79
CA ASN A 222 -8.78 -18.65 6.98
C ASN A 222 -7.30 -18.20 6.99
N LEU A 223 -6.41 -18.89 7.71
CA LEU A 223 -5.01 -18.49 7.81
C LEU A 223 -4.34 -18.51 6.44
N GLY A 224 -4.72 -19.44 5.55
CA GLY A 224 -4.24 -19.51 4.17
C GLY A 224 -4.44 -18.22 3.36
N LYS A 225 -5.46 -17.41 3.70
CA LYS A 225 -5.73 -16.12 3.05
C LYS A 225 -4.64 -15.07 3.32
N LEU A 226 -3.88 -15.19 4.42
CA LEU A 226 -2.69 -14.37 4.65
C LEU A 226 -1.59 -14.83 3.68
N ARG A 227 -1.26 -13.98 2.72
CA ARG A 227 -0.31 -14.23 1.65
C ARG A 227 0.95 -13.39 1.88
N PRO A 228 2.14 -14.02 1.98
CA PRO A 228 3.40 -13.30 1.99
C PRO A 228 3.54 -12.44 0.72
N GLU A 229 3.97 -11.20 0.90
CA GLU A 229 4.30 -10.24 -0.18
C GLU A 229 5.45 -9.34 0.26
N TYR A 230 6.25 -8.84 -0.68
CA TYR A 230 7.32 -7.88 -0.41
C TYR A 230 6.78 -6.61 0.28
N GLY A 231 7.57 -6.00 1.18
CA GLY A 231 7.09 -4.87 1.99
C GLY A 231 6.02 -5.32 2.98
N HIS A 232 4.89 -4.61 3.04
CA HIS A 232 3.70 -4.95 3.84
C HIS A 232 4.02 -5.30 5.31
N ASP A 233 5.04 -4.67 5.88
CA ASP A 233 5.43 -4.88 7.26
C ASP A 233 4.81 -3.86 8.23
N SER A 234 4.19 -2.80 7.72
CA SER A 234 3.57 -1.74 8.51
C SER A 234 2.05 -1.64 8.31
N HIS A 235 1.54 -2.31 7.30
CA HIS A 235 0.13 -2.41 6.94
C HIS A 235 -0.17 -3.81 6.40
N PHE A 236 -1.44 -4.16 6.33
CA PHE A 236 -1.90 -5.31 5.57
C PHE A 236 -2.85 -4.84 4.47
N HIS A 237 -2.74 -5.49 3.31
CA HIS A 237 -3.57 -5.22 2.14
C HIS A 237 -4.71 -6.21 2.13
N ILE A 238 -5.96 -5.77 2.25
CA ILE A 238 -7.14 -6.62 2.02
C ILE A 238 -7.51 -6.58 0.54
N ARG A 239 -7.79 -7.75 -0.04
CA ARG A 239 -8.43 -7.90 -1.36
C ARG A 239 -9.76 -8.62 -1.24
N LEU A 240 -10.82 -8.00 -1.74
CA LEU A 240 -12.15 -8.61 -1.87
C LEU A 240 -12.25 -9.43 -3.16
N LYS A 241 -13.16 -10.40 -3.18
CA LYS A 241 -13.59 -11.08 -4.40
C LYS A 241 -14.32 -10.12 -5.33
N CYS A 242 -14.29 -10.41 -6.63
CA CYS A 242 -15.24 -9.80 -7.57
C CYS A 242 -16.69 -10.02 -7.10
N PRO A 243 -17.55 -8.99 -7.11
CA PRO A 243 -18.95 -9.15 -6.74
C PRO A 243 -19.64 -10.19 -7.65
N PRO A 244 -20.55 -11.03 -7.11
CA PRO A 244 -21.25 -12.05 -7.89
C PRO A 244 -21.97 -11.45 -9.10
N GLY A 245 -21.86 -12.10 -10.26
CA GLY A 245 -22.56 -11.68 -11.49
C GLY A 245 -21.94 -10.49 -12.24
N VAL A 246 -20.86 -9.88 -11.75
CA VAL A 246 -20.20 -8.75 -12.43
C VAL A 246 -19.24 -9.27 -13.51
N ALA A 247 -19.74 -9.39 -14.74
CA ALA A 247 -18.95 -9.88 -15.89
C ALA A 247 -17.71 -9.03 -16.21
N GLY A 248 -17.74 -7.74 -15.87
CA GLY A 248 -16.60 -6.83 -16.06
C GLY A 248 -15.42 -7.10 -15.14
N CYS A 249 -15.60 -7.85 -14.05
CA CYS A 249 -14.58 -8.08 -13.03
C CYS A 249 -13.91 -9.43 -13.22
N LYS A 250 -12.59 -9.42 -13.37
CA LYS A 250 -11.78 -10.64 -13.54
C LYS A 250 -11.29 -11.13 -12.19
N ALA A 251 -11.78 -12.29 -11.78
CA ALA A 251 -11.29 -12.99 -10.58
C ALA A 251 -9.82 -13.43 -10.73
N GLN A 252 -9.15 -13.59 -9.59
CA GLN A 252 -7.83 -14.24 -9.50
C GLN A 252 -8.00 -15.73 -9.20
N ALA A 253 -6.92 -16.51 -9.29
CA ALA A 253 -6.96 -17.92 -8.91
C ALA A 253 -7.32 -18.07 -7.43
N PRO A 254 -8.03 -19.14 -7.01
CA PRO A 254 -8.28 -19.42 -5.60
C PRO A 254 -6.99 -19.51 -4.79
N VAL A 255 -7.08 -19.21 -3.49
CA VAL A 255 -5.99 -19.51 -2.56
C VAL A 255 -5.87 -21.04 -2.45
N ALA A 256 -4.64 -21.56 -2.46
CA ALA A 256 -4.38 -22.97 -2.30
C ALA A 256 -4.94 -23.48 -0.96
N ALA A 257 -5.37 -24.75 -0.93
CA ALA A 257 -5.87 -25.36 0.29
C ALA A 257 -4.79 -25.41 1.38
N GLY A 258 -5.22 -25.34 2.64
CA GLY A 258 -4.34 -25.32 3.81
C GLY A 258 -4.08 -23.91 4.35
N ASP A 259 -3.28 -23.84 5.40
CA ASP A 259 -2.98 -22.59 6.09
C ASP A 259 -1.80 -21.81 5.48
N GLY A 260 -1.12 -22.39 4.49
CA GLY A 260 0.03 -21.79 3.81
C GLY A 260 1.25 -21.62 4.72
N CYS A 261 1.40 -22.46 5.73
CA CYS A 261 2.55 -22.52 6.65
C CYS A 261 3.54 -23.62 6.27
N ASP A 262 3.67 -23.89 4.97
CA ASP A 262 4.44 -25.00 4.39
C ASP A 262 5.66 -24.49 3.59
N LYS A 263 6.15 -25.30 2.64
CA LYS A 263 7.26 -24.96 1.75
C LYS A 263 7.05 -23.65 0.98
N SER A 264 5.79 -23.27 0.71
CA SER A 264 5.47 -22.01 0.05
C SER A 264 5.83 -20.79 0.91
N LEU A 265 5.72 -20.89 2.24
CA LEU A 265 6.21 -19.87 3.15
C LEU A 265 7.73 -19.98 3.32
N ALA A 266 8.26 -21.19 3.47
CA ALA A 266 9.70 -21.40 3.67
C ALA A 266 10.56 -20.82 2.52
N TRP A 267 10.04 -20.82 1.28
CA TRP A 267 10.70 -20.21 0.13
C TRP A 267 11.06 -18.73 0.33
N TRP A 268 10.21 -17.95 1.02
CA TRP A 268 10.47 -16.54 1.34
C TRP A 268 11.68 -16.32 2.25
N PHE A 269 12.09 -17.35 2.99
CA PHE A 269 13.26 -17.31 3.87
C PHE A 269 14.54 -17.85 3.20
N THR A 270 14.49 -18.11 1.88
CA THR A 270 15.68 -18.42 1.07
C THR A 270 16.25 -17.15 0.44
N LYS A 271 17.42 -17.22 -0.21
CA LYS A 271 18.00 -16.08 -0.94
C LYS A 271 17.29 -15.77 -2.26
N GLU A 272 16.58 -16.74 -2.82
CA GLU A 272 16.04 -16.69 -4.18
C GLU A 272 15.00 -15.58 -4.43
N PRO A 273 14.00 -15.34 -3.55
CA PRO A 273 13.07 -14.21 -3.70
C PRO A 273 13.72 -12.84 -3.57
N TRP A 274 14.92 -12.75 -3.01
CA TRP A 274 15.63 -11.49 -2.74
C TRP A 274 16.82 -11.29 -3.68
N ALA A 275 17.01 -12.19 -4.65
CA ALA A 275 18.09 -12.10 -5.61
C ALA A 275 17.85 -10.91 -6.56
N ALA A 276 18.90 -10.13 -6.79
CA ALA A 276 18.86 -9.07 -7.78
C ALA A 276 18.52 -9.64 -9.18
N PRO A 277 17.80 -8.88 -10.02
CA PRO A 277 17.54 -9.29 -11.39
C PRO A 277 18.84 -9.66 -12.10
N LYS A 278 18.83 -10.77 -12.85
CA LYS A 278 20.01 -11.17 -13.64
C LYS A 278 20.37 -10.06 -14.63
N PRO A 279 21.66 -9.73 -14.80
CA PRO A 279 22.05 -8.73 -15.78
C PRO A 279 21.58 -9.14 -17.18
N PRO A 280 21.18 -8.18 -18.03
CA PRO A 280 20.82 -8.47 -19.40
C PRO A 280 21.96 -9.23 -20.10
N LYS A 281 21.61 -10.17 -20.98
CA LYS A 281 22.62 -10.92 -21.75
C LYS A 281 23.51 -9.94 -22.52
N PRO A 282 24.84 -10.17 -22.60
CA PRO A 282 25.73 -9.34 -23.42
C PRO A 282 25.19 -9.19 -24.84
N GLY A 283 25.11 -7.96 -25.35
CA GLY A 283 24.55 -7.64 -26.67
C GLY A 283 23.03 -7.42 -26.71
N THR A 284 22.29 -7.59 -25.61
CA THR A 284 20.88 -7.18 -25.55
C THR A 284 20.76 -5.69 -25.26
N LYS A 285 20.08 -4.94 -26.15
CA LYS A 285 19.76 -3.53 -25.88
C LYS A 285 18.79 -3.46 -24.70
N PRO A 286 19.03 -2.62 -23.68
CA PRO A 286 18.08 -2.42 -22.60
C PRO A 286 16.73 -1.97 -23.17
N VAL A 287 15.68 -2.78 -22.98
CA VAL A 287 14.31 -2.35 -23.28
C VAL A 287 13.91 -1.40 -22.16
N LYS A 288 13.73 -0.11 -22.49
CA LYS A 288 13.19 0.84 -21.51
C LYS A 288 11.77 0.39 -21.14
N PRO A 289 11.45 0.23 -19.85
CA PRO A 289 10.08 -0.04 -19.44
C PRO A 289 9.15 1.04 -19.98
N ARG A 290 8.16 0.65 -20.78
CA ARG A 290 7.08 1.53 -21.23
C ARG A 290 6.03 1.59 -20.12
N GLU A 291 5.56 2.79 -19.81
CA GLU A 291 4.41 2.96 -18.92
C GLU A 291 3.12 2.49 -19.58
N VAL A 292 2.22 1.92 -18.78
CA VAL A 292 0.89 1.48 -19.20
C VAL A 292 0.09 2.69 -19.70
N MET A 293 -0.49 2.57 -20.88
CA MET A 293 -1.41 3.56 -21.45
C MET A 293 -2.85 3.13 -21.23
N VAL A 294 -3.80 4.08 -21.33
CA VAL A 294 -5.24 3.76 -21.22
C VAL A 294 -5.67 2.71 -22.26
N SER A 295 -5.07 2.74 -23.45
CA SER A 295 -5.29 1.73 -24.51
C SER A 295 -4.86 0.31 -24.13
N ASP A 296 -4.04 0.15 -23.10
CA ASP A 296 -3.59 -1.16 -22.62
C ASP A 296 -4.55 -1.76 -21.59
N LEU A 297 -5.51 -0.97 -21.08
CA LEU A 297 -6.52 -1.35 -20.08
C LEU A 297 -7.78 -1.93 -20.75
N PRO A 298 -8.72 -2.54 -20.00
CA PRO A 298 -10.02 -2.92 -20.55
C PRO A 298 -10.71 -1.75 -21.27
N ASN A 299 -11.38 -2.01 -22.39
CA ASN A 299 -12.03 -0.98 -23.21
C ASN A 299 -12.98 -0.07 -22.40
N ALA A 300 -13.65 -0.62 -21.40
CA ALA A 300 -14.51 0.13 -20.49
C ALA A 300 -13.79 1.30 -19.79
N CYS A 301 -12.47 1.21 -19.57
CA CYS A 301 -11.73 2.22 -18.84
C CYS A 301 -11.59 3.56 -19.56
N ALA A 302 -11.56 3.55 -20.89
CA ALA A 302 -11.66 4.79 -21.66
C ALA A 302 -13.04 5.46 -21.47
N ALA A 303 -14.12 4.67 -21.46
CA ALA A 303 -15.47 5.17 -21.22
C ALA A 303 -15.65 5.67 -19.76
N VAL A 304 -15.08 4.96 -18.79
CA VAL A 304 -15.07 5.40 -17.38
C VAL A 304 -14.37 6.74 -17.24
N LEU A 305 -13.25 6.98 -17.91
CA LEU A 305 -12.56 8.28 -17.89
C LEU A 305 -13.36 9.40 -18.56
N ALA A 306 -14.14 9.08 -19.60
CA ALA A 306 -14.97 10.06 -20.32
C ALA A 306 -16.32 10.35 -19.63
N ALA A 307 -16.76 9.51 -18.69
CA ALA A 307 -18.08 9.62 -18.08
C ALA A 307 -18.22 10.87 -17.18
N PRO A 308 -19.45 11.41 -17.03
CA PRO A 308 -19.72 12.53 -16.12
C PRO A 308 -19.35 12.21 -14.67
N SER A 309 -18.75 13.18 -13.98
CA SER A 309 -18.48 13.09 -12.54
C SER A 309 -19.74 13.34 -11.72
N VAL A 310 -19.76 12.83 -10.50
CA VAL A 310 -20.68 13.30 -9.45
C VAL A 310 -20.45 14.80 -9.16
N ALA A 311 -21.43 15.45 -8.53
CA ALA A 311 -21.37 16.89 -8.25
C ALA A 311 -20.31 17.29 -7.21
N SER A 312 -20.04 16.43 -6.24
CA SER A 312 -19.08 16.71 -5.16
C SER A 312 -18.62 15.42 -4.47
N VAL A 313 -17.58 15.54 -3.63
CA VAL A 313 -17.16 14.45 -2.75
C VAL A 313 -18.28 14.03 -1.81
N ARG A 314 -18.99 14.98 -1.20
CA ARG A 314 -20.14 14.73 -0.31
C ARG A 314 -21.21 13.87 -0.98
N ALA A 315 -21.50 14.14 -2.25
CA ALA A 315 -22.51 13.39 -3.02
C ALA A 315 -22.13 11.92 -3.27
N ALA A 316 -20.85 11.57 -3.17
CA ALA A 316 -20.34 10.22 -3.35
C ALA A 316 -19.71 9.61 -2.08
N THR A 317 -19.84 10.26 -0.93
CA THR A 317 -19.44 9.65 0.36
C THR A 317 -20.45 8.59 0.75
N TYR A 318 -19.94 7.41 1.11
CA TYR A 318 -20.77 6.28 1.55
C TYR A 318 -21.58 6.66 2.80
N GLY A 319 -22.86 6.27 2.83
CA GLY A 319 -23.78 6.71 3.88
C GLY A 319 -24.31 8.15 3.74
N GLY A 320 -23.96 8.86 2.67
CA GLY A 320 -24.49 10.18 2.32
C GLY A 320 -24.17 11.29 3.33
N ALA A 321 -24.99 12.34 3.34
CA ALA A 321 -24.83 13.49 4.25
C ALA A 321 -24.90 13.10 5.74
N SER A 322 -25.70 12.07 6.09
CA SER A 322 -25.85 11.61 7.47
C SER A 322 -24.57 11.04 8.09
N ALA A 323 -23.68 10.43 7.31
CA ALA A 323 -22.41 9.92 7.83
C ALA A 323 -21.39 11.06 8.10
N ALA A 324 -21.43 12.13 7.30
CA ALA A 324 -20.62 13.32 7.50
C ALA A 324 -21.13 14.19 8.68
N GLU A 325 -22.45 14.22 8.89
CA GLU A 325 -23.10 15.00 9.96
C GLU A 325 -23.13 14.29 11.31
N ALA A 326 -23.17 12.96 11.36
CA ALA A 326 -23.21 12.22 12.63
C ALA A 326 -21.93 12.37 13.49
N LEU A 327 -20.83 12.86 12.91
CA LEU A 327 -19.56 13.07 13.60
C LEU A 327 -19.35 14.52 14.07
N THR A 328 -20.20 15.46 13.65
CA THR A 328 -20.13 16.86 14.11
C THR A 328 -20.88 17.11 15.44
N VAL A 329 -21.55 16.09 16.00
CA VAL A 329 -22.38 16.22 17.22
C VAL A 329 -21.59 15.94 18.53
N ALA A 330 -20.30 15.64 18.47
CA ALA A 330 -19.43 15.70 19.66
C ALA A 330 -18.90 17.15 19.81
N PRO A 331 -19.06 17.82 20.97
CA PRO A 331 -18.65 19.21 21.10
C PRO A 331 -17.12 19.27 21.11
N ALA A 332 -16.53 19.58 19.97
CA ALA A 332 -15.17 20.08 19.88
C ALA A 332 -15.27 21.61 19.82
N ALA A 333 -14.48 22.28 20.66
CA ALA A 333 -14.33 23.73 20.64
C ALA A 333 -14.05 24.22 19.22
N GLU A 334 -14.70 25.32 18.83
CA GLU A 334 -14.63 25.90 17.49
C GLU A 334 -13.19 25.98 16.95
N PRO A 335 -12.89 25.34 15.82
CA PRO A 335 -11.82 25.77 14.95
C PRO A 335 -12.39 26.68 13.85
N ALA A 336 -11.58 27.63 13.42
CA ALA A 336 -11.87 28.52 12.31
C ALA A 336 -12.31 27.73 11.07
N ALA A 337 -13.34 28.26 10.39
CA ALA A 337 -14.00 27.67 9.23
C ALA A 337 -13.01 27.17 8.17
N ALA A 338 -12.87 25.85 8.06
CA ALA A 338 -12.34 25.17 6.90
C ALA A 338 -13.52 24.70 6.05
N SER A 339 -13.62 25.17 4.81
CA SER A 339 -14.65 24.77 3.86
C SER A 339 -14.38 23.36 3.32
N ASP A 340 -15.30 22.43 3.56
CA ASP A 340 -15.28 21.04 3.08
C ASP A 340 -15.51 20.88 1.54
N ASP A 341 -15.50 21.97 0.77
CA ASP A 341 -15.86 21.97 -0.66
C ASP A 341 -14.67 21.90 -1.63
N ALA A 342 -13.43 21.79 -1.14
CA ALA A 342 -12.27 21.66 -2.01
C ALA A 342 -11.21 20.72 -1.43
N LEU A 343 -10.76 19.76 -2.24
CA LEU A 343 -9.48 19.10 -1.99
C LEU A 343 -8.40 20.19 -1.99
N PRO A 344 -7.49 20.25 -1.00
CA PRO A 344 -6.33 21.14 -1.09
C PRO A 344 -5.55 20.81 -2.36
N ALA A 345 -4.90 21.83 -2.95
CA ALA A 345 -4.05 21.67 -4.12
C ALA A 345 -3.12 20.47 -3.92
N ILE A 346 -2.93 19.66 -4.96
CA ILE A 346 -2.04 18.49 -4.96
C ILE A 346 -0.65 18.97 -4.52
N GLY A 347 -0.38 18.86 -3.22
CA GLY A 347 0.92 19.14 -2.63
C GLY A 347 1.92 18.07 -3.06
N PRO A 348 3.23 18.29 -2.84
CA PRO A 348 4.23 17.28 -3.11
C PRO A 348 3.85 15.99 -2.38
N VAL A 349 3.69 14.91 -3.15
CA VAL A 349 3.26 13.61 -2.63
C VAL A 349 4.35 13.08 -1.67
N PRO A 350 4.04 12.80 -0.39
CA PRO A 350 5.02 12.29 0.55
C PRO A 350 5.60 10.95 0.10
N ASP A 351 6.90 10.77 0.34
CA ASP A 351 7.67 9.55 0.08
C ASP A 351 7.27 8.42 1.05
N ASP A 352 6.22 7.67 0.70
CA ASP A 352 5.94 6.38 1.34
C ASP A 352 6.23 5.26 0.34
N LYS A 353 7.36 4.58 0.53
CA LYS A 353 7.60 3.27 -0.07
C LYS A 353 6.98 2.19 0.83
N PRO A 354 6.32 1.17 0.27
CA PRO A 354 5.94 -0.05 0.99
C PRO A 354 7.15 -0.90 1.38
#